data_AF-A0A1G3RNG2-F1
#
_entry.id   AF-A0A1G3RNG2-F1
#
_cell.length_a   1.000
_cell.length_b   1.000
_cell.length_c   1.000
_cell.angle_alpha   90.00
_cell.angle_beta   90.00
_cell.angle_gamma   90.00
#
_symmetry.space_group_name_H-M   'P 1'
#
loop_
_entity.id
_entity.type
_entity.pdbx_description
1 polymer ?
#
loop_
_entity_poly.entity_id
_entity_poly.type
_entity_poly.pdbx_seq_one_letter_code
_entity_poly.pdbx_strand_id
1 'polypeptide(L)'
;MVVKFEYGEGLMEAVLPDDRTDVFIPGETIPDPPCIPADALEEATRQSILHPIGMEPIHKLVRKSSTVCIVFPDRVKGGFQANSHRKTAIPIILEECLKAGVEKKDIQLICSNGLHRKNTKEEIRSILGDQIFNEYWWTGQIVNHDSEDWSNLVDLGTDEDHNPVIMNKKVFESDFVACIGHTTGNPYGGYSGGYKHTATGITHWKSIASHHVPAVMHRDDFTPVNSHSLMRRKFDTISMHMEKRMGRKFFMCDAVLDTKARQIAVFSGYGQEVQPASWAVADKRTYVSFAAQKYDIMIFGMPQNFHYGNGMGTNPIFIMQAASAQIIRHKRVMKDNCVMIFSSICNGYFHDQEFPSYRETYDLFQQDYHQTLPDMADHGEAFAMKQHYIDAYRFNYGFHPYHAFSMMSCGHLAEKHCSAIYCVGAYEPGFARGMGFKTRSSFAEALQDATKYVGSSPRILALPLTFKTAAVHLCMKDGR
;
A
#
# COMPACT_ATOMS: atom_id res chain seq x y z
N MET A 1 4.49 33.08 2.51
CA MET A 1 5.49 32.03 2.82
C MET A 1 5.97 31.37 1.55
N VAL A 2 7.18 30.80 1.58
CA VAL A 2 7.71 29.94 0.51
C VAL A 2 7.71 28.49 1.00
N VAL A 3 7.10 27.59 0.24
CA VAL A 3 7.07 26.14 0.52
C VAL A 3 7.71 25.39 -0.65
N LYS A 4 8.47 24.34 -0.35
CA LYS A 4 9.15 23.50 -1.34
C LYS A 4 8.44 22.16 -1.46
N PHE A 5 8.10 21.79 -2.69
CA PHE A 5 7.43 20.52 -3.01
C PHE A 5 8.32 19.65 -3.89
N GLU A 6 8.20 18.35 -3.76
CA GLU A 6 8.98 17.40 -4.56
C GLU A 6 8.67 17.52 -6.05
N TYR A 7 9.72 17.44 -6.87
CA TYR A 7 9.62 17.55 -8.31
C TYR A 7 10.71 16.70 -8.96
N GLY A 8 10.38 15.42 -9.17
CA GLY A 8 11.34 14.44 -9.66
C GLY A 8 12.44 14.14 -8.63
N GLU A 9 13.68 14.47 -8.98
CA GLU A 9 14.83 14.37 -8.06
C GLU A 9 15.06 15.67 -7.26
N GLY A 10 14.44 16.76 -7.68
CA GLY A 10 14.59 18.08 -7.08
C GLY A 10 13.35 18.55 -6.32
N LEU A 11 13.30 19.87 -6.11
CA LEU A 11 12.20 20.57 -5.46
C LEU A 11 11.73 21.72 -6.35
N MET A 12 10.44 22.04 -6.27
CA MET A 12 9.83 23.22 -6.88
C MET A 12 9.27 24.12 -5.79
N GLU A 13 9.58 25.42 -5.86
CA GLU A 13 9.10 26.41 -4.89
C GLU A 13 7.70 26.91 -5.25
N ALA A 14 6.89 27.13 -4.22
CA ALA A 14 5.61 27.81 -4.29
C ALA A 14 5.58 28.97 -3.30
N VAL A 15 5.17 30.15 -3.77
CA VAL A 15 4.88 31.30 -2.90
C VAL A 15 3.40 31.23 -2.53
N LEU A 16 3.11 30.96 -1.27
CA LEU A 16 1.76 30.77 -0.73
C LEU A 16 1.38 31.91 0.25
N PRO A 17 0.10 32.32 0.30
CA PRO A 17 -0.38 33.38 1.19
C PRO A 17 -0.35 32.94 2.65
N ASP A 18 0.28 33.74 3.52
CA ASP A 18 0.54 33.39 4.91
C ASP A 18 -0.71 33.28 5.78
N ASP A 19 -1.70 34.12 5.49
CA ASP A 19 -2.93 34.28 6.28
C ASP A 19 -3.95 33.15 6.09
N ARG A 20 -3.74 32.26 5.10
CA ARG A 20 -4.71 31.24 4.70
C ARG A 20 -4.09 29.93 4.21
N THR A 21 -2.81 29.71 4.49
CA THR A 21 -2.11 28.46 4.18
C THR A 21 -1.71 27.75 5.47
N ASP A 22 -2.17 26.52 5.63
CA ASP A 22 -1.72 25.62 6.69
C ASP A 22 -0.78 24.57 6.09
N VAL A 23 0.44 24.46 6.65
CA VAL A 23 1.45 23.47 6.23
C VAL A 23 1.41 22.28 7.19
N PHE A 24 1.32 21.06 6.65
CA PHE A 24 1.36 19.84 7.44
C PHE A 24 2.42 18.86 6.94
N ILE A 25 3.31 18.44 7.84
CA ILE A 25 4.33 17.41 7.62
C ILE A 25 4.11 16.28 8.65
N PRO A 26 3.84 15.04 8.22
CA PRO A 26 3.69 13.90 9.12
C PRO A 26 4.90 13.73 10.05
N GLY A 27 4.65 13.61 11.36
CA GLY A 27 5.68 13.42 12.38
C GLY A 27 6.46 14.69 12.77
N GLU A 28 6.28 15.81 12.07
CA GLU A 28 6.92 17.11 12.41
C GLU A 28 5.90 18.13 12.91
N THR A 29 4.82 18.38 12.14
CA THR A 29 3.77 19.32 12.56
C THR A 29 3.04 18.82 13.79
N ILE A 30 2.76 17.52 13.82
CA ILE A 30 2.28 16.79 15.00
C ILE A 30 3.19 15.57 15.15
N PRO A 31 3.89 15.41 16.29
CA PRO A 31 4.83 14.31 16.48
C PRO A 31 4.11 12.96 16.50
N ASP A 32 4.78 11.93 15.98
CA ASP A 32 4.31 10.55 16.16
C ASP A 32 4.28 10.18 17.65
N PRO A 33 3.41 9.23 18.05
CA PRO A 33 3.51 8.61 19.36
C PRO A 33 4.91 8.00 19.60
N PRO A 34 5.36 7.90 20.87
CA PRO A 34 6.64 7.27 21.19
C PRO A 34 6.75 5.86 20.61
N CYS A 35 7.90 5.56 19.99
CA CYS A 35 8.23 4.21 19.56
C CYS A 35 8.83 3.40 20.71
N ILE A 36 8.80 2.07 20.59
CA ILE A 36 9.50 1.17 21.50
C ILE A 36 11.01 1.51 21.44
N PRO A 37 11.68 1.71 22.59
CA PRO A 37 13.12 1.93 22.65
C PRO A 37 13.91 0.78 22.01
N ALA A 38 15.03 1.10 21.37
CA ALA A 38 15.80 0.11 20.60
C ALA A 38 16.35 -1.04 21.46
N ASP A 39 16.70 -0.76 22.71
CA ASP A 39 17.17 -1.71 23.73
C ASP A 39 16.05 -2.60 24.30
N ALA A 40 14.79 -2.18 24.19
CA ALA A 40 13.61 -2.93 24.63
C ALA A 40 12.85 -3.62 23.47
N LEU A 41 13.19 -3.30 22.21
CA LEU A 41 12.42 -3.70 21.04
C LEU A 41 12.36 -5.21 20.83
N GLU A 42 13.50 -5.91 20.96
CA GLU A 42 13.54 -7.36 20.78
C GLU A 42 12.67 -8.05 21.84
N GLU A 43 12.81 -7.66 23.10
CA GLU A 43 12.05 -8.25 24.21
C GLU A 43 10.55 -7.94 24.08
N ALA A 44 10.16 -6.71 23.73
CA ALA A 44 8.76 -6.38 23.49
C ALA A 44 8.14 -7.20 22.35
N THR A 45 8.91 -7.40 21.26
CA THR A 45 8.50 -8.24 20.13
C THR A 45 8.39 -9.71 20.56
N ARG A 46 9.35 -10.20 21.33
CA ARG A 46 9.36 -11.57 21.86
C ARG A 46 8.17 -11.83 22.78
N GLN A 47 7.85 -10.91 23.69
CA GLN A 47 6.71 -11.04 24.58
C GLN A 47 5.39 -11.11 23.82
N SER A 48 5.22 -10.31 22.76
CA SER A 48 4.05 -10.40 21.87
C SER A 48 3.94 -11.78 21.21
N ILE A 49 5.05 -12.34 20.70
CA ILE A 49 5.07 -13.64 20.03
C ILE A 49 4.81 -14.80 21.01
N LEU A 50 5.33 -14.73 22.23
CA LEU A 50 5.18 -15.77 23.25
C LEU A 50 3.78 -15.78 23.90
N HIS A 51 3.08 -14.65 23.88
CA HIS A 51 1.74 -14.48 24.44
C HIS A 51 0.75 -14.02 23.37
N PRO A 52 0.48 -14.84 22.33
CA PRO A 52 -0.37 -14.43 21.23
C PRO A 52 -1.82 -14.23 21.67
N ILE A 53 -2.45 -13.21 21.09
CA ILE A 53 -3.86 -12.88 21.32
C ILE A 53 -4.74 -13.87 20.57
N GLY A 54 -5.75 -14.46 21.22
CA GLY A 54 -6.79 -15.24 20.53
C GLY A 54 -6.37 -16.61 19.96
N MET A 55 -5.17 -17.09 20.28
CA MET A 55 -4.68 -18.42 19.87
C MET A 55 -3.57 -18.95 20.79
N GLU A 56 -3.21 -20.23 20.64
CA GLU A 56 -2.12 -20.84 21.41
C GLU A 56 -0.73 -20.37 20.95
N PRO A 57 0.30 -20.41 21.82
CA PRO A 57 1.69 -20.11 21.46
C PRO A 57 2.30 -21.12 20.48
N ILE A 58 3.34 -20.69 19.76
CA ILE A 58 4.00 -21.46 18.68
C ILE A 58 4.35 -22.89 19.12
N HIS A 59 4.93 -23.08 20.30
CA HIS A 59 5.36 -24.40 20.80
C HIS A 59 4.22 -25.42 20.98
N LYS A 60 2.96 -24.98 21.00
CA LYS A 60 1.77 -25.87 21.00
C LYS A 60 1.15 -26.06 19.62
N LEU A 61 1.48 -25.18 18.67
CA LEU A 61 0.97 -25.19 17.30
C LEU A 61 1.84 -26.01 16.36
N VAL A 62 3.14 -26.15 16.66
CA VAL A 62 4.08 -26.93 15.86
C VAL A 62 4.68 -28.09 16.65
N ARG A 63 5.14 -29.10 15.91
CA ARG A 63 5.88 -30.26 16.40
C ARG A 63 7.04 -30.56 15.44
N LYS A 64 7.89 -31.51 15.79
CA LYS A 64 9.05 -31.89 14.97
C LYS A 64 8.74 -32.16 13.49
N SER A 65 7.59 -32.78 13.20
CA SER A 65 7.17 -33.11 11.83
C SER A 65 6.42 -31.98 11.12
N SER A 66 6.29 -30.80 11.72
CA SER A 66 5.51 -29.70 11.17
C SER A 66 6.27 -29.00 10.05
N THR A 67 5.53 -28.63 9.01
CA THR A 67 5.98 -27.68 7.99
C THR A 67 5.58 -26.25 8.36
N VAL A 68 6.49 -25.30 8.17
CA VAL A 68 6.29 -23.90 8.57
C VAL A 68 6.43 -22.98 7.36
N CYS A 69 5.51 -22.03 7.21
CA CYS A 69 5.63 -20.93 6.27
C CYS A 69 5.67 -19.59 7.02
N ILE A 70 6.67 -18.76 6.71
CA ILE A 70 6.76 -17.37 7.20
C ILE A 70 6.55 -16.43 6.01
N VAL A 71 5.41 -15.76 5.99
CA VAL A 71 5.01 -14.81 4.96
C VAL A 71 5.43 -13.40 5.39
N PHE A 72 6.18 -12.70 4.55
CA PHE A 72 6.68 -11.35 4.84
C PHE A 72 6.42 -10.40 3.67
N PRO A 73 6.11 -9.11 3.91
CA PRO A 73 5.81 -8.16 2.85
C PRO A 73 7.04 -7.81 2.03
N ASP A 74 6.78 -7.33 0.83
CA ASP A 74 7.77 -6.90 -0.15
C ASP A 74 8.43 -5.55 0.20
N ARG A 75 9.29 -5.06 -0.71
CA ARG A 75 10.01 -3.79 -0.54
C ARG A 75 9.10 -2.57 -0.41
N VAL A 76 7.89 -2.62 -0.97
CA VAL A 76 6.98 -1.45 -1.03
C VAL A 76 6.55 -1.00 0.36
N LYS A 77 6.66 -1.89 1.37
CA LYS A 77 6.38 -1.57 2.77
C LYS A 77 7.51 -0.86 3.52
N GLY A 78 8.65 -0.57 2.89
CA GLY A 78 9.79 0.09 3.54
C GLY A 78 10.40 -0.78 4.64
N GLY A 79 11.06 -0.19 5.65
CA GLY A 79 11.58 -0.95 6.79
C GLY A 79 12.85 -1.77 6.50
N PHE A 80 13.91 -1.08 6.05
CA PHE A 80 15.20 -1.70 5.68
C PHE A 80 16.28 -1.54 6.78
N GLN A 81 16.04 -0.70 7.78
CA GLN A 81 16.96 -0.47 8.89
C GLN A 81 17.22 -1.76 9.69
N ALA A 82 18.33 -1.80 10.43
CA ALA A 82 18.78 -3.01 11.14
C ALA A 82 17.74 -3.56 12.13
N ASN A 83 17.01 -2.68 12.81
CA ASN A 83 15.96 -3.01 13.77
C ASN A 83 14.54 -2.93 13.18
N SER A 84 14.39 -3.16 11.86
CA SER A 84 13.07 -3.17 11.24
C SER A 84 12.24 -4.38 11.68
N HIS A 85 10.92 -4.26 11.62
CA HIS A 85 9.99 -5.26 12.18
C HIS A 85 10.28 -6.68 11.67
N ARG A 86 10.48 -6.83 10.36
CA ARG A 86 10.82 -8.14 9.77
C ARG A 86 12.13 -8.71 10.32
N LYS A 87 13.17 -7.87 10.49
CA LYS A 87 14.48 -8.30 11.00
C LYS A 87 14.46 -8.63 12.48
N THR A 88 13.48 -8.15 13.24
CA THR A 88 13.29 -8.49 14.65
C THR A 88 12.35 -9.69 14.83
N ALA A 89 11.19 -9.68 14.19
CA ALA A 89 10.15 -10.69 14.40
C ALA A 89 10.48 -12.05 13.77
N ILE A 90 11.06 -12.08 12.56
CA ILE A 90 11.34 -13.34 11.84
C ILE A 90 12.34 -14.21 12.62
N PRO A 91 13.49 -13.70 13.09
CA PRO A 91 14.42 -14.50 13.88
C PRO A 91 13.79 -15.10 15.15
N ILE A 92 12.94 -14.33 15.85
CA ILE A 92 12.26 -14.80 17.07
C ILE A 92 11.29 -15.93 16.74
N ILE A 93 10.47 -15.78 15.69
CA ILE A 93 9.54 -16.84 15.26
C ILE A 93 10.29 -18.10 14.83
N LEU A 94 11.39 -17.94 14.09
CA LEU A 94 12.26 -19.07 13.69
C LEU A 94 12.82 -19.79 14.92
N GLU A 95 13.32 -19.04 15.90
CA GLU A 95 13.85 -19.59 17.15
C GLU A 95 12.81 -20.45 17.88
N GLU A 96 11.58 -19.96 18.01
CA GLU A 96 10.49 -20.70 18.68
C GLU A 96 10.08 -21.96 17.91
N CYS A 97 10.03 -21.91 16.58
CA CYS A 97 9.79 -23.09 15.74
C CYS A 97 10.90 -24.15 15.91
N LEU A 98 12.17 -23.74 15.88
CA LEU A 98 13.32 -24.63 16.03
C LEU A 98 13.38 -25.25 17.44
N LYS A 99 13.08 -24.46 18.49
CA LYS A 99 12.97 -24.96 19.88
C LYS A 99 11.88 -26.01 20.03
N ALA A 100 10.76 -25.87 19.31
CA ALA A 100 9.69 -26.86 19.26
C ALA A 100 10.04 -28.09 18.40
N GLY A 101 11.23 -28.12 17.82
CA GLY A 101 11.81 -29.27 17.12
C GLY A 101 11.58 -29.28 15.61
N VAL A 102 10.96 -28.25 15.02
CA VAL A 102 10.82 -28.14 13.56
C VAL A 102 12.21 -28.17 12.92
N GLU A 103 12.41 -29.01 11.92
CA GLU A 103 13.70 -29.05 11.22
C GLU A 103 13.81 -27.85 10.25
N LYS A 104 15.01 -27.29 10.13
CA LYS A 104 15.26 -26.13 9.26
C LYS A 104 14.77 -26.34 7.82
N LYS A 105 14.91 -27.55 7.28
CA LYS A 105 14.47 -27.92 5.91
C LYS A 105 12.95 -27.78 5.69
N ASP A 106 12.17 -27.82 6.76
CA ASP A 106 10.70 -27.79 6.74
C ASP A 106 10.13 -26.38 6.89
N ILE A 107 10.98 -25.35 6.89
CA ILE A 107 10.62 -23.94 6.98
C ILE A 107 10.73 -23.28 5.59
N GLN A 108 9.74 -22.49 5.17
CA GLN A 108 9.84 -21.66 3.98
C GLN A 108 9.48 -20.21 4.30
N LEU A 109 10.18 -19.27 3.67
CA LEU A 109 9.91 -17.84 3.74
C LEU A 109 9.35 -17.37 2.38
N ILE A 110 8.19 -16.74 2.38
CA ILE A 110 7.52 -16.27 1.15
C ILE A 110 7.34 -14.75 1.21
N CYS A 111 7.95 -14.04 0.25
CA CYS A 111 7.70 -12.63 0.02
C CYS A 111 6.30 -12.46 -0.59
N SER A 112 5.43 -11.70 0.06
CA SER A 112 4.02 -11.53 -0.32
C SER A 112 3.83 -10.31 -1.23
N ASN A 113 4.44 -10.34 -2.41
CA ASN A 113 4.41 -9.23 -3.37
C ASN A 113 3.07 -9.08 -4.12
N GLY A 114 2.17 -10.06 -4.09
CA GLY A 114 0.90 -9.99 -4.82
C GLY A 114 1.10 -9.64 -6.30
N LEU A 115 0.44 -8.58 -6.75
CA LEU A 115 0.57 -8.07 -8.14
C LEU A 115 1.76 -7.16 -8.38
N HIS A 116 2.54 -6.84 -7.34
CA HIS A 116 3.78 -6.12 -7.52
C HIS A 116 4.82 -7.03 -8.17
N ARG A 117 5.81 -6.41 -8.82
CA ARG A 117 6.95 -7.19 -9.29
C ARG A 117 7.59 -7.98 -8.16
N LYS A 118 8.21 -9.10 -8.53
CA LYS A 118 9.07 -9.87 -7.61
C LYS A 118 10.19 -8.98 -7.09
N ASN A 119 10.65 -9.24 -5.87
CA ASN A 119 11.84 -8.60 -5.34
C ASN A 119 13.10 -9.28 -5.87
N THR A 120 14.11 -8.46 -6.15
CA THR A 120 15.44 -8.96 -6.51
C THR A 120 16.12 -9.60 -5.30
N LYS A 121 17.17 -10.35 -5.56
CA LYS A 121 18.02 -10.96 -4.53
C LYS A 121 18.49 -9.93 -3.50
N GLU A 122 18.97 -8.78 -3.96
CA GLU A 122 19.53 -7.72 -3.13
C GLU A 122 18.44 -7.05 -2.28
N GLU A 123 17.24 -6.88 -2.83
CA GLU A 123 16.10 -6.35 -2.09
C GLU A 123 15.63 -7.32 -1.00
N ILE A 124 15.55 -8.62 -1.30
CA ILE A 124 15.22 -9.65 -0.32
C ILE A 124 16.28 -9.69 0.80
N ARG A 125 17.57 -9.66 0.45
CA ARG A 125 18.67 -9.58 1.43
C ARG A 125 18.55 -8.34 2.31
N SER A 126 18.25 -7.19 1.70
CA SER A 126 18.03 -5.93 2.44
C SER A 126 16.85 -6.00 3.41
N ILE A 127 15.78 -6.72 3.04
CA ILE A 127 14.56 -6.89 3.85
C ILE A 127 14.80 -7.85 5.02
N LEU A 128 15.40 -9.02 4.78
CA LEU A 128 15.54 -10.09 5.77
C LEU A 128 16.81 -9.98 6.61
N GLY A 129 17.81 -9.24 6.13
CA GLY A 129 19.14 -9.18 6.75
C GLY A 129 20.02 -10.37 6.39
N ASP A 130 21.33 -10.19 6.58
CA ASP A 130 22.35 -11.13 6.11
C ASP A 130 22.24 -12.51 6.74
N GLN A 131 21.90 -12.59 8.03
CA GLN A 131 21.79 -13.85 8.75
C GLN A 131 20.73 -14.76 8.12
N ILE A 132 19.47 -14.31 8.08
CA ILE A 132 18.36 -15.09 7.52
C ILE A 132 18.58 -15.34 6.02
N PHE A 133 19.06 -14.34 5.28
CA PHE A 133 19.32 -14.50 3.86
C PHE A 133 20.34 -15.61 3.58
N ASN A 134 21.51 -15.57 4.23
CA ASN A 134 22.57 -16.56 4.00
C ASN A 134 22.15 -17.97 4.44
N GLU A 135 21.25 -18.06 5.42
CA GLU A 135 20.78 -19.33 5.95
C GLU A 135 19.75 -20.04 5.08
N TYR A 136 18.88 -19.31 4.37
CA TYR A 136 17.70 -19.87 3.68
C TYR A 136 17.66 -19.59 2.17
N TRP A 137 18.44 -18.65 1.65
CA TRP A 137 18.40 -18.30 0.21
C TRP A 137 18.98 -19.42 -0.66
N TRP A 138 20.16 -19.93 -0.29
CA TRP A 138 20.92 -20.89 -1.10
C TRP A 138 20.29 -22.30 -1.11
N THR A 139 19.37 -22.57 -0.19
CA THR A 139 18.59 -23.81 -0.13
C THR A 139 17.23 -23.69 -0.84
N GLY A 140 16.93 -22.55 -1.47
CA GLY A 140 15.66 -22.32 -2.16
C GLY A 140 14.46 -22.13 -1.23
N GLN A 141 14.70 -21.82 0.05
CA GLN A 141 13.65 -21.65 1.06
C GLN A 141 13.14 -20.20 1.16
N ILE A 142 13.73 -19.26 0.42
CA ILE A 142 13.20 -17.89 0.28
C ILE A 142 12.70 -17.70 -1.16
N VAL A 143 11.41 -17.41 -1.32
CA VAL A 143 10.78 -17.23 -2.63
C VAL A 143 9.91 -15.99 -2.68
N ASN A 144 9.67 -15.45 -3.88
CA ASN A 144 8.59 -14.49 -4.11
C ASN A 144 7.28 -15.24 -4.40
N HIS A 145 6.16 -14.68 -3.97
CA HIS A 145 4.86 -15.13 -4.44
C HIS A 145 4.73 -14.90 -5.94
N ASP A 146 4.15 -15.87 -6.63
CA ASP A 146 3.82 -15.79 -8.05
C ASP A 146 2.31 -16.00 -8.21
N SER A 147 1.62 -14.91 -8.52
CA SER A 147 0.16 -14.87 -8.72
C SER A 147 -0.29 -15.62 -9.99
N GLU A 148 0.62 -16.12 -10.81
CA GLU A 148 0.32 -16.81 -12.08
C GLU A 148 0.92 -18.23 -12.13
N ASP A 149 1.51 -18.70 -11.03
CA ASP A 149 2.06 -20.06 -10.93
C ASP A 149 1.00 -21.07 -10.49
N TRP A 150 0.18 -21.51 -11.44
CA TRP A 150 -0.85 -22.53 -11.20
C TRP A 150 -0.34 -23.87 -10.65
N SER A 151 0.96 -24.16 -10.76
CA SER A 151 1.55 -25.36 -10.12
C SER A 151 1.67 -25.21 -8.60
N ASN A 152 1.69 -23.97 -8.11
CA ASN A 152 1.83 -23.59 -6.70
C ASN A 152 0.68 -22.69 -6.21
N LEU A 153 -0.48 -22.77 -6.87
CA LEU A 153 -1.73 -22.15 -6.44
C LEU A 153 -2.78 -23.22 -6.17
N VAL A 154 -3.74 -22.90 -5.30
CA VAL A 154 -4.90 -23.74 -5.01
C VAL A 154 -6.16 -22.89 -5.03
N ASP A 155 -7.16 -23.35 -5.77
CA ASP A 155 -8.48 -22.72 -5.84
C ASP A 155 -9.36 -23.23 -4.69
N LEU A 156 -9.82 -22.29 -3.86
CA LEU A 156 -10.68 -22.55 -2.70
C LEU A 156 -12.14 -22.18 -2.97
N GLY A 157 -12.53 -21.99 -4.23
CA GLY A 157 -13.85 -21.55 -4.64
C GLY A 157 -14.08 -20.09 -4.27
N THR A 158 -15.26 -19.80 -3.73
CA THR A 158 -15.65 -18.46 -3.31
C THR A 158 -15.93 -18.38 -1.81
N ASP A 159 -15.68 -17.20 -1.23
CA ASP A 159 -16.10 -16.89 0.13
C ASP A 159 -17.62 -16.58 0.21
N GLU A 160 -18.08 -16.18 1.40
CA GLU A 160 -19.49 -15.82 1.65
C GLU A 160 -19.98 -14.61 0.85
N ASP A 161 -19.07 -13.74 0.42
CA ASP A 161 -19.35 -12.53 -0.36
C ASP A 161 -19.12 -12.76 -1.87
N HIS A 162 -19.01 -14.02 -2.29
CA HIS A 162 -18.76 -14.47 -3.66
C HIS A 162 -17.43 -13.98 -4.27
N ASN A 163 -16.45 -13.62 -3.45
CA ASN A 163 -15.11 -13.32 -3.94
C ASN A 163 -14.39 -14.62 -4.32
N PRO A 164 -13.74 -14.71 -5.49
CA PRO A 164 -12.85 -15.82 -5.81
C PRO A 164 -11.68 -15.89 -4.82
N VAL A 165 -11.40 -17.05 -4.26
CA VAL A 165 -10.28 -17.26 -3.32
C VAL A 165 -9.33 -18.29 -3.89
N ILE A 166 -8.23 -17.81 -4.48
CA ILE A 166 -7.16 -18.65 -5.02
C ILE A 166 -5.87 -18.19 -4.35
N MET A 167 -5.23 -19.09 -3.59
CA MET A 167 -4.08 -18.73 -2.75
C MET A 167 -2.85 -19.58 -3.05
N ASN A 168 -1.70 -19.16 -2.51
CA ASN A 168 -0.47 -19.93 -2.57
C ASN A 168 -0.63 -21.32 -1.93
N LYS A 169 -0.38 -22.37 -2.71
CA LYS A 169 -0.56 -23.77 -2.31
C LYS A 169 0.36 -24.15 -1.14
N LYS A 170 1.61 -23.68 -1.15
CA LYS A 170 2.55 -23.97 -0.06
C LYS A 170 2.15 -23.33 1.27
N VAL A 171 1.52 -22.15 1.24
CA VAL A 171 0.87 -21.58 2.43
C VAL A 171 -0.29 -22.46 2.88
N PHE A 172 -1.18 -22.86 1.96
CA PHE A 172 -2.34 -23.71 2.24
C PHE A 172 -1.96 -25.05 2.90
N GLU A 173 -0.87 -25.67 2.47
CA GLU A 173 -0.42 -26.98 2.94
C GLU A 173 0.40 -26.94 4.24
N SER A 174 0.92 -25.78 4.66
CA SER A 174 1.85 -25.68 5.80
C SER A 174 1.16 -25.79 7.17
N ASP A 175 1.67 -26.64 8.06
CA ASP A 175 1.15 -26.89 9.43
C ASP A 175 1.05 -25.62 10.29
N PHE A 176 1.96 -24.68 10.09
CA PHE A 176 1.92 -23.38 10.73
C PHE A 176 2.32 -22.27 9.75
N VAL A 177 1.54 -21.18 9.74
CA VAL A 177 1.77 -20.02 8.89
C VAL A 177 1.87 -18.78 9.76
N ALA A 178 3.04 -18.15 9.76
CA ALA A 178 3.27 -16.85 10.39
C ALA A 178 3.24 -15.73 9.33
N CYS A 179 2.42 -14.70 9.54
CA CYS A 179 2.32 -13.54 8.66
C CYS A 179 2.88 -12.29 9.36
N ILE A 180 3.98 -11.75 8.85
CA ILE A 180 4.66 -10.58 9.41
C ILE A 180 4.09 -9.32 8.78
N GLY A 181 3.25 -8.56 9.48
CA GLY A 181 2.59 -7.38 8.92
C GLY A 181 3.11 -6.04 9.42
N HIS A 182 2.83 -4.99 8.66
CA HIS A 182 3.00 -3.60 9.06
C HIS A 182 1.63 -2.94 9.14
N THR A 183 1.22 -2.45 10.30
CA THR A 183 -0.02 -1.68 10.49
C THR A 183 0.27 -0.20 10.24
N THR A 184 0.05 0.26 9.01
CA THR A 184 0.20 1.68 8.62
C THR A 184 -1.00 2.17 7.82
N GLY A 185 -1.28 3.46 7.88
CA GLY A 185 -2.43 4.07 7.21
C GLY A 185 -2.41 3.83 5.69
N ASN A 186 -3.44 3.20 5.17
CA ASN A 186 -3.54 2.78 3.77
C ASN A 186 -4.83 3.31 3.12
N PRO A 187 -4.80 3.82 1.87
CA PRO A 187 -6.00 4.39 1.26
C PRO A 187 -7.06 3.32 0.95
N TYR A 188 -6.67 2.05 0.82
CA TYR A 188 -7.59 0.94 0.58
C TYR A 188 -7.91 0.22 1.89
N GLY A 189 -9.03 0.57 2.51
CA GLY A 189 -9.58 -0.11 3.70
C GLY A 189 -8.92 0.26 5.04
N GLY A 190 -8.36 1.45 5.17
CA GLY A 190 -7.90 2.00 6.46
C GLY A 190 -6.43 1.72 6.76
N TYR A 191 -6.07 0.44 6.87
CA TYR A 191 -4.75 -0.01 7.34
C TYR A 191 -4.14 -1.12 6.48
N SER A 192 -2.81 -1.21 6.43
CA SER A 192 -2.13 -2.46 6.05
C SER A 192 -2.00 -3.41 7.25
N GLY A 193 -1.34 -4.56 7.06
CA GLY A 193 -1.31 -5.63 8.06
C GLY A 193 -2.61 -6.41 8.08
N GLY A 194 -2.74 -7.31 9.05
CA GLY A 194 -3.94 -8.11 9.24
C GLY A 194 -4.31 -8.94 8.01
N TYR A 195 -5.62 -9.15 7.83
CA TYR A 195 -6.17 -9.90 6.69
C TYR A 195 -5.96 -9.23 5.34
N LYS A 196 -5.58 -7.95 5.30
CA LYS A 196 -5.14 -7.34 4.04
C LYS A 196 -3.84 -7.96 3.54
N HIS A 197 -2.92 -8.32 4.44
CA HIS A 197 -1.63 -8.92 4.08
C HIS A 197 -1.84 -10.19 3.28
N THR A 198 -2.68 -11.10 3.79
CA THR A 198 -2.95 -12.38 3.14
C THR A 198 -3.87 -12.26 1.93
N ALA A 199 -4.95 -11.46 2.00
CA ALA A 199 -5.90 -11.27 0.90
C ALA A 199 -5.31 -10.61 -0.35
N THR A 200 -4.14 -9.95 -0.24
CA THR A 200 -3.53 -9.24 -1.37
C THR A 200 -2.10 -9.69 -1.68
N GLY A 201 -1.41 -10.30 -0.73
CA GLY A 201 0.01 -10.61 -0.86
C GLY A 201 0.33 -12.02 -1.35
N ILE A 202 -0.58 -12.98 -1.17
CA ILE A 202 -0.36 -14.41 -1.45
C ILE A 202 -1.48 -15.04 -2.28
N THR A 203 -2.22 -14.23 -3.02
CA THR A 203 -3.38 -14.65 -3.83
C THR A 203 -3.18 -14.38 -5.31
N HIS A 204 -3.87 -15.18 -6.12
CA HIS A 204 -4.02 -14.95 -7.55
C HIS A 204 -4.69 -13.59 -7.84
N TRP A 205 -4.45 -13.03 -9.03
CA TRP A 205 -4.94 -11.71 -9.41
C TRP A 205 -6.45 -11.64 -9.43
N LYS A 206 -7.15 -12.73 -9.75
CA LYS A 206 -8.63 -12.81 -9.70
C LYS A 206 -9.19 -12.53 -8.30
N SER A 207 -8.52 -12.99 -7.24
CA SER A 207 -8.92 -12.63 -5.87
C SER A 207 -8.73 -11.14 -5.62
N ILE A 208 -7.60 -10.58 -6.07
CA ILE A 208 -7.28 -9.15 -5.91
C ILE A 208 -8.24 -8.26 -6.72
N ALA A 209 -8.65 -8.73 -7.90
CA ALA A 209 -9.62 -8.10 -8.79
C ALA A 209 -11.04 -8.05 -8.20
N SER A 210 -11.38 -8.90 -7.22
CA SER A 210 -12.70 -8.86 -6.58
C SER A 210 -12.93 -7.62 -5.72
N HIS A 211 -11.85 -6.93 -5.32
CA HIS A 211 -11.91 -5.73 -4.49
C HIS A 211 -11.15 -4.53 -5.08
N HIS A 212 -10.19 -4.71 -5.99
CA HIS A 212 -9.54 -3.59 -6.69
C HIS A 212 -10.25 -3.19 -7.99
N VAL A 213 -11.56 -2.94 -7.89
CA VAL A 213 -12.43 -2.61 -9.04
C VAL A 213 -13.33 -1.42 -8.72
N PRO A 214 -13.87 -0.74 -9.75
CA PRO A 214 -14.74 0.41 -9.54
C PRO A 214 -15.98 0.09 -8.70
N ALA A 215 -16.56 -1.10 -8.86
CA ALA A 215 -17.72 -1.56 -8.08
C ALA A 215 -17.48 -1.57 -6.56
N VAL A 216 -16.22 -1.58 -6.11
CA VAL A 216 -15.83 -1.52 -4.69
C VAL A 216 -15.24 -0.17 -4.34
N MET A 217 -14.33 0.37 -5.16
CA MET A 217 -13.60 1.61 -4.87
C MET A 217 -14.44 2.89 -5.02
N HIS A 218 -15.53 2.84 -5.80
CA HIS A 218 -16.35 4.04 -6.09
C HIS A 218 -17.61 4.12 -5.24
N ARG A 219 -17.79 3.18 -4.32
CA ARG A 219 -18.87 3.23 -3.33
C ARG A 219 -18.66 4.38 -2.36
N ASP A 220 -19.76 4.86 -1.78
CA ASP A 220 -19.74 5.99 -0.85
C ASP A 220 -19.00 5.67 0.46
N ASP A 221 -18.88 4.39 0.82
CA ASP A 221 -18.14 3.94 2.00
C ASP A 221 -16.62 3.84 1.77
N PHE A 222 -16.11 4.13 0.57
CA PHE A 222 -14.68 4.09 0.28
C PHE A 222 -13.93 5.38 0.63
N THR A 223 -14.53 6.55 0.32
CA THR A 223 -13.96 7.87 0.54
C THR A 223 -14.85 8.70 1.48
N PRO A 224 -14.36 9.20 2.63
CA PRO A 224 -12.98 9.11 3.08
C PRO A 224 -12.60 7.72 3.58
N VAL A 225 -11.30 7.44 3.54
CA VAL A 225 -10.71 6.18 4.02
C VAL A 225 -11.17 5.83 5.43
N ASN A 226 -11.51 4.56 5.66
CA ASN A 226 -11.94 4.03 6.95
C ASN A 226 -11.70 2.51 7.01
N SER A 227 -11.90 1.92 8.19
CA SER A 227 -11.74 0.47 8.47
C SER A 227 -13.06 -0.32 8.43
N HIS A 228 -14.15 0.24 7.87
CA HIS A 228 -15.47 -0.39 7.85
C HIS A 228 -16.07 -0.50 6.43
N SER A 229 -15.31 -0.13 5.41
CA SER A 229 -15.75 -0.16 4.01
C SER A 229 -15.90 -1.57 3.46
N LEU A 230 -16.65 -1.72 2.36
CA LEU A 230 -16.71 -2.99 1.63
C LEU A 230 -15.31 -3.51 1.25
N MET A 231 -14.37 -2.62 0.92
CA MET A 231 -12.98 -2.99 0.66
C MET A 231 -12.35 -3.73 1.85
N ARG A 232 -12.54 -3.21 3.08
CA ARG A 232 -12.05 -3.87 4.28
C ARG A 232 -12.73 -5.22 4.50
N ARG A 233 -14.08 -5.24 4.43
CA ARG A 233 -14.84 -6.49 4.59
C ARG A 233 -14.33 -7.59 3.65
N LYS A 234 -14.12 -7.27 2.37
CA LYS A 234 -13.60 -8.24 1.40
C LYS A 234 -12.20 -8.76 1.75
N PHE A 235 -11.30 -7.93 2.28
CA PHE A 235 -10.00 -8.43 2.77
C PHE A 235 -10.18 -9.45 3.91
N ASP A 236 -11.08 -9.14 4.85
CA ASP A 236 -11.33 -9.98 6.00
C ASP A 236 -11.99 -11.31 5.58
N THR A 237 -13.06 -11.29 4.79
CA THR A 237 -13.80 -12.49 4.36
C THR A 237 -12.95 -13.42 3.50
N ILE A 238 -12.15 -12.89 2.57
CA ILE A 238 -11.23 -13.67 1.74
C ILE A 238 -10.22 -14.42 2.61
N SER A 239 -9.59 -13.74 3.57
CA SER A 239 -8.59 -14.36 4.43
C SER A 239 -9.18 -15.32 5.44
N MET A 240 -10.34 -15.00 6.03
CA MET A 240 -11.05 -15.91 6.94
C MET A 240 -11.53 -17.17 6.20
N HIS A 241 -11.88 -17.06 4.91
CA HIS A 241 -12.17 -18.23 4.08
C HIS A 241 -10.93 -19.10 3.85
N MET A 242 -9.74 -18.50 3.63
CA MET A 242 -8.49 -19.27 3.59
C MET A 242 -8.28 -20.06 4.90
N GLU A 243 -8.43 -19.41 6.05
CA GLU A 243 -8.27 -20.06 7.37
C GLU A 243 -9.25 -21.24 7.53
N LYS A 244 -10.53 -21.02 7.18
CA LYS A 244 -11.57 -22.06 7.20
C LYS A 244 -11.19 -23.25 6.32
N ARG A 245 -10.64 -23.00 5.14
CA ARG A 245 -10.29 -24.05 4.16
C ARG A 245 -9.00 -24.77 4.49
N MET A 246 -8.03 -24.10 5.12
CA MET A 246 -6.81 -24.72 5.66
C MET A 246 -7.09 -25.51 6.96
N GLY A 247 -8.21 -25.25 7.62
CA GLY A 247 -8.54 -25.81 8.92
C GLY A 247 -7.66 -25.26 10.05
N ARG A 248 -7.01 -24.10 9.85
CA ARG A 248 -6.11 -23.46 10.80
C ARG A 248 -6.09 -21.94 10.61
N LYS A 249 -5.78 -21.23 11.68
CA LYS A 249 -5.66 -19.77 11.68
C LYS A 249 -4.26 -19.34 11.23
N PHE A 250 -4.14 -18.16 10.64
CA PHE A 250 -2.85 -17.51 10.49
C PHE A 250 -2.36 -17.01 11.85
N PHE A 251 -1.06 -17.19 12.13
CA PHE A 251 -0.38 -16.49 13.22
C PHE A 251 0.11 -15.15 12.70
N MET A 252 -0.59 -14.06 13.00
CA MET A 252 -0.17 -12.73 12.57
C MET A 252 0.84 -12.15 13.57
N CYS A 253 1.79 -11.37 13.07
CA CYS A 253 2.73 -10.59 13.89
C CYS A 253 2.87 -9.21 13.25
N ASP A 254 2.05 -8.27 13.71
CA ASP A 254 1.87 -6.95 13.14
C ASP A 254 2.57 -5.89 14.00
N ALA A 255 3.39 -5.04 13.37
CA ALA A 255 3.90 -3.84 14.01
C ALA A 255 3.16 -2.58 13.57
N VAL A 256 2.72 -1.79 14.53
CA VAL A 256 2.27 -0.41 14.31
C VAL A 256 3.52 0.45 14.12
N LEU A 257 3.62 1.16 12.99
CA LEU A 257 4.84 1.90 12.66
C LEU A 257 4.62 3.42 12.70
N ASP A 258 5.67 4.13 13.08
CA ASP A 258 5.77 5.60 12.98
C ASP A 258 6.21 6.07 11.59
N THR A 259 6.38 7.39 11.42
CA THR A 259 6.79 8.01 10.15
C THR A 259 8.16 7.55 9.65
N LYS A 260 9.01 7.02 10.53
CA LYS A 260 10.36 6.53 10.24
C LYS A 260 10.43 5.00 10.20
N ALA A 261 9.28 4.33 10.11
CA ALA A 261 9.14 2.88 10.12
C ALA A 261 9.68 2.19 11.40
N ARG A 262 9.72 2.90 12.53
CA ARG A 262 9.99 2.35 13.87
C ARG A 262 8.71 1.86 14.51
N GLN A 263 8.81 0.84 15.34
CA GLN A 263 7.70 0.14 15.95
C GLN A 263 7.17 0.92 17.16
N ILE A 264 5.91 1.35 17.10
CA ILE A 264 5.15 1.92 18.21
C ILE A 264 4.63 0.81 19.12
N ALA A 265 4.16 -0.27 18.52
CA ALA A 265 3.65 -1.46 19.20
C ALA A 265 3.80 -2.67 18.29
N VAL A 266 3.85 -3.87 18.89
CA VAL A 266 3.83 -5.15 18.19
C VAL A 266 2.71 -6.00 18.79
N PHE A 267 1.94 -6.64 17.91
CA PHE A 267 0.84 -7.53 18.29
C PHE A 267 0.95 -8.83 17.53
N SER A 268 0.82 -9.96 18.23
CA SER A 268 0.86 -11.28 17.62
C SER A 268 -0.33 -12.13 18.03
N GLY A 269 -0.76 -13.03 17.15
CA GLY A 269 -1.88 -13.94 17.40
C GLY A 269 -2.89 -14.00 16.27
N TYR A 270 -4.15 -14.23 16.62
CA TYR A 270 -5.24 -14.46 15.68
C TYR A 270 -5.63 -13.16 14.96
N GLY A 271 -5.67 -13.17 13.63
CA GLY A 271 -5.92 -11.98 12.82
C GLY A 271 -7.18 -11.19 13.18
N GLN A 272 -8.28 -11.88 13.50
CA GLN A 272 -9.53 -11.23 13.90
C GLN A 272 -9.38 -10.39 15.18
N GLU A 273 -8.46 -10.74 16.07
CA GLU A 273 -8.22 -10.05 17.34
C GLU A 273 -7.01 -9.08 17.26
N VAL A 274 -5.98 -9.43 16.48
CA VAL A 274 -4.80 -8.59 16.26
C VAL A 274 -5.14 -7.31 15.48
N GLN A 275 -6.02 -7.39 14.47
CA GLN A 275 -6.42 -6.23 13.68
C GLN A 275 -6.99 -5.09 14.55
N PRO A 276 -8.07 -5.27 15.33
CA PRO A 276 -8.63 -4.19 16.14
C PRO A 276 -7.64 -3.67 17.21
N ALA A 277 -6.83 -4.55 17.82
CA ALA A 277 -5.82 -4.16 18.80
C ALA A 277 -4.73 -3.25 18.19
N SER A 278 -4.21 -3.64 17.02
CA SER A 278 -3.21 -2.85 16.28
C SER A 278 -3.78 -1.53 15.76
N TRP A 279 -5.01 -1.52 15.25
CA TRP A 279 -5.66 -0.32 14.74
C TRP A 279 -5.92 0.71 15.84
N ALA A 280 -6.28 0.28 17.05
CA ALA A 280 -6.48 1.18 18.19
C ALA A 280 -5.21 1.99 18.54
N VAL A 281 -4.02 1.40 18.37
CA VAL A 281 -2.75 2.11 18.55
C VAL A 281 -2.38 2.92 17.30
N ALA A 282 -2.52 2.33 16.11
CA ALA A 282 -2.23 3.01 14.84
C ALA A 282 -3.07 4.27 14.62
N ASP A 283 -4.29 4.27 15.15
CA ASP A 283 -5.23 5.38 15.13
C ASP A 283 -4.67 6.66 15.77
N LYS A 284 -3.90 6.52 16.85
CA LYS A 284 -3.27 7.64 17.57
C LYS A 284 -2.25 8.38 16.71
N ARG A 285 -1.69 7.70 15.71
CA ARG A 285 -0.69 8.23 14.78
C ARG A 285 -1.30 8.61 13.42
N THR A 286 -2.26 7.81 12.96
CA THR A 286 -2.75 7.89 11.58
C THR A 286 -3.89 8.88 11.45
N TYR A 287 -4.84 8.92 12.39
CA TYR A 287 -5.94 9.90 12.36
C TYR A 287 -5.56 11.12 13.18
N VAL A 288 -5.12 12.18 12.49
CA VAL A 288 -4.53 13.35 13.11
C VAL A 288 -5.53 14.51 13.11
N SER A 289 -5.98 14.92 14.30
CA SER A 289 -6.84 16.09 14.50
C SER A 289 -6.04 17.38 14.27
N PHE A 290 -6.24 17.99 13.10
CA PHE A 290 -5.41 19.11 12.63
C PHE A 290 -6.22 20.30 12.13
N ALA A 291 -7.23 20.06 11.28
CA ALA A 291 -7.89 21.13 10.56
C ALA A 291 -8.94 21.84 11.41
N ALA A 292 -8.80 23.16 11.59
CA ALA A 292 -9.85 23.97 12.23
C ALA A 292 -11.00 24.30 11.27
N GLN A 293 -10.71 24.33 9.96
CA GLN A 293 -11.67 24.60 8.89
C GLN A 293 -11.32 23.74 7.69
N LYS A 294 -12.32 23.48 6.83
CA LYS A 294 -12.09 22.76 5.57
C LYS A 294 -11.30 23.61 4.57
N TYR A 295 -10.44 22.94 3.80
CA TYR A 295 -9.59 23.55 2.79
C TYR A 295 -10.24 23.53 1.40
N ASP A 296 -9.96 24.59 0.64
CA ASP A 296 -10.37 24.74 -0.75
C ASP A 296 -9.36 24.12 -1.72
N ILE A 297 -8.07 24.22 -1.40
CA ILE A 297 -6.98 23.73 -2.25
C ILE A 297 -6.06 22.80 -1.45
N MET A 298 -5.69 21.67 -2.04
CA MET A 298 -4.61 20.80 -1.55
C MET A 298 -3.40 20.90 -2.48
N ILE A 299 -2.20 21.09 -1.91
CA ILE A 299 -0.95 21.21 -2.65
C ILE A 299 0.10 20.22 -2.14
N PHE A 300 0.76 19.50 -3.05
CA PHE A 300 1.89 18.61 -2.75
C PHE A 300 2.83 18.46 -3.95
N GLY A 301 3.92 17.69 -3.81
CA GLY A 301 4.84 17.38 -4.89
C GLY A 301 5.08 15.89 -5.06
N MET A 302 5.55 15.48 -6.24
CA MET A 302 5.85 14.10 -6.58
C MET A 302 7.35 13.90 -6.85
N PRO A 303 8.03 13.07 -6.04
CA PRO A 303 9.36 12.57 -6.36
C PRO A 303 9.30 11.61 -7.56
N GLN A 304 10.39 11.43 -8.30
CA GLN A 304 10.42 10.46 -9.41
C GLN A 304 10.19 9.01 -8.92
N ASN A 305 10.81 8.66 -7.79
CA ASN A 305 10.73 7.33 -7.19
C ASN A 305 10.13 7.40 -5.78
N PHE A 306 9.02 6.69 -5.59
CA PHE A 306 8.39 6.43 -4.30
C PHE A 306 7.48 5.20 -4.39
N HIS A 307 7.15 4.61 -3.24
CA HIS A 307 6.24 3.47 -3.05
C HIS A 307 6.44 2.30 -4.05
N TYR A 308 5.80 2.35 -5.22
CA TYR A 308 5.85 1.32 -6.24
C TYR A 308 7.15 1.25 -7.02
N GLY A 309 7.97 2.30 -7.07
CA GLY A 309 9.29 2.25 -7.69
C GLY A 309 9.65 3.46 -8.55
N ASN A 310 10.73 3.28 -9.33
CA ASN A 310 11.23 4.32 -10.23
C ASN A 310 10.23 4.57 -11.35
N GLY A 311 9.81 5.82 -11.52
CA GLY A 311 8.81 6.21 -12.52
C GLY A 311 7.41 6.42 -11.97
N MET A 312 7.13 6.12 -10.68
CA MET A 312 5.81 6.38 -10.09
C MET A 312 5.44 7.87 -10.15
N GLY A 313 6.40 8.78 -9.98
CA GLY A 313 6.15 10.22 -10.04
C GLY A 313 6.19 10.84 -11.44
N THR A 314 6.40 10.05 -12.48
CA THR A 314 6.47 10.51 -13.88
C THR A 314 5.44 9.82 -14.78
N ASN A 315 5.06 8.59 -14.45
CA ASN A 315 4.09 7.80 -15.21
C ASN A 315 2.67 8.36 -15.00
N PRO A 316 1.94 8.73 -16.06
CA PRO A 316 0.65 9.42 -15.98
C PRO A 316 -0.43 8.64 -15.20
N ILE A 317 -0.47 7.30 -15.32
CA ILE A 317 -1.41 6.46 -14.55
C ILE A 317 -1.09 6.51 -13.05
N PHE A 318 0.19 6.41 -12.70
CA PHE A 318 0.60 6.41 -11.30
C PHE A 318 0.43 7.75 -10.62
N ILE A 319 0.73 8.86 -11.29
CA ILE A 319 0.53 10.18 -10.69
C ILE A 319 -0.97 10.44 -10.41
N MET A 320 -1.87 9.93 -11.26
CA MET A 320 -3.33 10.00 -11.03
C MET A 320 -3.77 9.14 -9.85
N GLN A 321 -3.22 7.94 -9.72
CA GLN A 321 -3.44 7.12 -8.54
C GLN A 321 -2.88 7.77 -7.26
N ALA A 322 -1.69 8.36 -7.32
CA ALA A 322 -1.05 9.02 -6.19
C ALA A 322 -1.83 10.26 -5.73
N ALA A 323 -2.34 11.05 -6.68
CA ALA A 323 -3.27 12.15 -6.42
C ALA A 323 -4.55 11.65 -5.74
N SER A 324 -5.15 10.59 -6.27
CA SER A 324 -6.33 9.97 -5.67
C SER A 324 -6.11 9.47 -4.26
N ALA A 325 -4.94 8.88 -3.97
CA ALA A 325 -4.58 8.46 -2.63
C ALA A 325 -4.60 9.62 -1.62
N GLN A 326 -4.29 10.85 -2.04
CA GLN A 326 -4.36 12.02 -1.15
C GLN A 326 -5.79 12.46 -0.87
N ILE A 327 -6.67 12.50 -1.88
CA ILE A 327 -8.07 12.87 -1.63
C ILE A 327 -8.77 11.82 -0.76
N ILE A 328 -8.51 10.52 -0.98
CA ILE A 328 -9.05 9.43 -0.16
C ILE A 328 -8.70 9.61 1.33
N ARG A 329 -7.47 10.04 1.62
CA ARG A 329 -6.95 10.23 2.98
C ARG A 329 -7.46 11.50 3.65
N HIS A 330 -7.62 12.56 2.88
CA HIS A 330 -7.84 13.91 3.41
C HIS A 330 -9.23 14.47 3.13
N LYS A 331 -10.14 13.74 2.47
CA LYS A 331 -11.48 14.27 2.11
C LYS A 331 -12.25 14.85 3.31
N ARG A 332 -12.03 14.32 4.52
CA ARG A 332 -12.60 14.87 5.78
C ARG A 332 -12.33 16.36 5.98
N VAL A 333 -11.15 16.82 5.59
CA VAL A 333 -10.69 18.21 5.78
C VAL A 333 -10.77 19.03 4.49
N MET A 334 -11.22 18.45 3.38
CA MET A 334 -11.41 19.16 2.12
C MET A 334 -12.88 19.55 1.94
N LYS A 335 -13.13 20.68 1.26
CA LYS A 335 -14.47 21.02 0.77
C LYS A 335 -14.89 20.08 -0.37
N ASP A 336 -16.18 20.10 -0.70
CA ASP A 336 -16.71 19.24 -1.75
C ASP A 336 -16.23 19.65 -3.13
N ASN A 337 -16.11 20.95 -3.38
CA ASN A 337 -15.61 21.56 -4.62
C ASN A 337 -14.09 21.87 -4.58
N CYS A 338 -13.31 21.10 -3.81
CA CYS A 338 -11.89 21.39 -3.66
C CYS A 338 -11.10 21.23 -4.97
N VAL A 339 -9.96 21.93 -5.05
CA VAL A 339 -8.99 21.81 -6.15
C VAL A 339 -7.71 21.15 -5.62
N MET A 340 -7.10 20.32 -6.46
CA MET A 340 -5.80 19.72 -6.17
C MET A 340 -4.74 20.30 -7.11
N ILE A 341 -3.56 20.63 -6.57
CA ILE A 341 -2.43 21.12 -7.35
C ILE A 341 -1.19 20.33 -6.93
N PHE A 342 -0.50 19.70 -7.87
CA PHE A 342 0.75 19.00 -7.56
C PHE A 342 1.83 19.23 -8.60
N SER A 343 3.09 19.21 -8.17
CA SER A 343 4.24 19.20 -9.09
C SER A 343 4.61 17.77 -9.49
N SER A 344 4.79 17.53 -10.78
CA SER A 344 5.32 16.27 -11.33
C SER A 344 6.01 16.54 -12.65
N ILE A 345 7.14 15.86 -12.88
CA ILE A 345 7.88 15.95 -14.14
C ILE A 345 7.05 15.42 -15.32
N CYS A 346 6.18 14.41 -15.12
CA CYS A 346 5.34 13.78 -16.15
C CYS A 346 5.91 13.86 -17.59
N ASN A 347 7.02 13.16 -17.82
CA ASN A 347 7.86 13.25 -19.03
C ASN A 347 7.68 12.05 -19.97
N GLY A 348 6.56 11.33 -19.90
CA GLY A 348 6.36 10.13 -20.72
C GLY A 348 7.21 8.91 -20.34
N TYR A 349 7.95 8.97 -19.23
CA TYR A 349 8.65 7.79 -18.70
C TYR A 349 7.70 6.90 -17.89
N PHE A 350 7.21 5.85 -18.55
CA PHE A 350 6.37 4.81 -17.94
C PHE A 350 7.16 3.75 -17.19
N HIS A 351 8.46 3.64 -17.48
CA HIS A 351 9.34 2.55 -17.04
C HIS A 351 8.81 1.16 -17.50
N ASP A 352 8.74 0.98 -18.83
CA ASP A 352 8.09 -0.17 -19.48
C ASP A 352 8.64 -1.55 -19.11
N GLN A 353 9.85 -1.63 -18.53
CA GLN A 353 10.39 -2.91 -18.02
C GLN A 353 9.75 -3.31 -16.68
N GLU A 354 9.61 -2.37 -15.75
CA GLU A 354 8.98 -2.62 -14.44
C GLU A 354 7.44 -2.59 -14.55
N PHE A 355 6.89 -1.78 -15.45
CA PHE A 355 5.44 -1.59 -15.63
C PHE A 355 4.98 -1.89 -17.06
N PRO A 356 5.12 -3.15 -17.51
CA PRO A 356 5.03 -3.50 -18.93
C PRO A 356 3.67 -3.22 -19.58
N SER A 357 2.57 -3.31 -18.84
CA SER A 357 1.23 -3.04 -19.37
C SER A 357 0.84 -1.55 -19.40
N TYR A 358 1.58 -0.68 -18.70
CA TYR A 358 1.06 0.64 -18.38
C TYR A 358 0.94 1.57 -19.58
N ARG A 359 1.91 1.53 -20.51
CA ARG A 359 1.88 2.35 -21.72
C ARG A 359 0.71 1.96 -22.60
N GLU A 360 0.56 0.67 -22.90
CA GLU A 360 -0.58 0.18 -23.70
C GLU A 360 -1.92 0.48 -23.01
N THR A 361 -1.99 0.36 -21.68
CA THR A 361 -3.18 0.71 -20.90
C THR A 361 -3.52 2.20 -21.03
N TYR A 362 -2.52 3.09 -20.97
CA TYR A 362 -2.71 4.52 -21.17
C TYR A 362 -3.16 4.83 -22.61
N ASP A 363 -2.50 4.25 -23.61
CA ASP A 363 -2.83 4.47 -25.02
C ASP A 363 -4.24 4.00 -25.35
N LEU A 364 -4.67 2.87 -24.78
CA LEU A 364 -6.03 2.35 -24.92
C LEU A 364 -7.05 3.30 -24.29
N PHE A 365 -6.79 3.86 -23.10
CA PHE A 365 -7.69 4.84 -22.47
C PHE A 365 -7.92 6.10 -23.33
N GLN A 366 -6.98 6.46 -24.21
CA GLN A 366 -7.17 7.58 -25.15
C GLN A 366 -8.01 7.22 -26.39
N GLN A 367 -8.50 5.98 -26.48
CA GLN A 367 -9.16 5.40 -27.65
C GLN A 367 -10.49 4.74 -27.24
N ASP A 368 -11.16 4.14 -28.22
CA ASP A 368 -12.36 3.29 -28.07
C ASP A 368 -13.46 3.86 -27.15
N TYR A 369 -13.69 5.18 -27.26
CA TYR A 369 -14.74 5.89 -26.54
C TYR A 369 -14.63 5.85 -25.01
N HIS A 370 -13.48 5.49 -24.43
CA HIS A 370 -13.27 5.61 -23.00
C HIS A 370 -13.29 7.08 -22.59
N GLN A 371 -14.19 7.44 -21.67
CA GLN A 371 -14.37 8.81 -21.20
C GLN A 371 -13.90 8.98 -19.77
N THR A 372 -14.02 7.93 -18.96
CA THR A 372 -13.61 7.93 -17.56
C THR A 372 -12.74 6.71 -17.28
N LEU A 373 -11.80 6.83 -16.34
CA LEU A 373 -10.89 5.73 -16.01
C LEU A 373 -11.59 4.39 -15.64
N PRO A 374 -12.79 4.37 -15.02
CA PRO A 374 -13.55 3.14 -14.80
C PRO A 374 -13.95 2.38 -16.05
N ASP A 375 -14.05 3.05 -17.22
CA ASP A 375 -14.39 2.39 -18.49
C ASP A 375 -13.32 1.35 -18.89
N MET A 376 -12.10 1.49 -18.35
CA MET A 376 -11.00 0.56 -18.59
C MET A 376 -11.18 -0.79 -17.87
N ALA A 377 -12.08 -0.90 -16.89
CA ALA A 377 -12.23 -2.11 -16.08
C ALA A 377 -12.54 -3.36 -16.91
N ASP A 378 -13.29 -3.21 -18.00
CA ASP A 378 -13.70 -4.30 -18.89
C ASP A 378 -12.52 -4.94 -19.66
N HIS A 379 -11.41 -4.21 -19.81
CA HIS A 379 -10.20 -4.72 -20.46
C HIS A 379 -9.24 -5.41 -19.50
N GLY A 380 -9.46 -5.30 -18.19
CA GLY A 380 -8.54 -5.79 -17.17
C GLY A 380 -8.28 -7.29 -17.26
N GLU A 381 -9.31 -8.09 -17.50
CA GLU A 381 -9.18 -9.54 -17.67
C GLU A 381 -8.42 -9.91 -18.95
N ALA A 382 -8.73 -9.25 -20.07
CA ALA A 382 -8.04 -9.49 -21.34
C ALA A 382 -6.54 -9.19 -21.21
N PHE A 383 -6.16 -8.10 -20.54
CA PHE A 383 -4.76 -7.78 -20.26
C PHE A 383 -4.11 -8.74 -19.27
N ALA A 384 -4.85 -9.17 -18.25
CA ALA A 384 -4.38 -10.17 -17.30
C ALA A 384 -4.00 -11.49 -17.97
N MET A 385 -4.63 -11.83 -19.10
CA MET A 385 -4.39 -13.06 -19.85
C MET A 385 -3.36 -12.93 -20.99
N LYS A 386 -2.78 -11.75 -21.22
CA LYS A 386 -1.74 -11.57 -22.24
C LYS A 386 -0.43 -12.25 -21.81
N GLN A 387 -0.06 -13.32 -22.53
CA GLN A 387 1.08 -14.16 -22.16
C GLN A 387 2.39 -13.39 -21.98
N HIS A 388 2.72 -12.43 -22.86
CA HIS A 388 3.97 -11.67 -22.74
C HIS A 388 4.03 -10.79 -21.47
N TYR A 389 2.89 -10.32 -20.96
CA TYR A 389 2.83 -9.61 -19.68
C TYR A 389 2.88 -10.54 -18.48
N ILE A 390 2.24 -11.71 -18.58
CA ILE A 390 2.41 -12.78 -17.58
C ILE A 390 3.88 -13.18 -17.50
N ASP A 391 4.55 -13.42 -18.62
CA ASP A 391 5.97 -13.79 -18.66
C ASP A 391 6.86 -12.68 -18.08
N ALA A 392 6.56 -11.42 -18.38
CA ALA A 392 7.26 -10.29 -17.79
C ALA A 392 7.13 -10.26 -16.26
N TYR A 393 5.92 -10.47 -15.73
CA TYR A 393 5.66 -10.56 -14.29
C TYR A 393 6.36 -11.75 -13.63
N ARG A 394 6.23 -12.94 -14.23
CA ARG A 394 6.74 -14.19 -13.66
C ARG A 394 8.27 -14.26 -13.68
N PHE A 395 8.90 -13.78 -14.75
CA PHE A 395 10.31 -14.08 -15.03
C PHE A 395 11.21 -12.85 -15.16
N ASN A 396 10.65 -11.66 -15.40
CA ASN A 396 11.44 -10.46 -15.71
C ASN A 396 11.17 -9.27 -14.78
N TYR A 397 10.74 -9.52 -13.54
CA TYR A 397 10.53 -8.47 -12.53
C TYR A 397 9.55 -7.36 -13.00
N GLY A 398 8.61 -7.68 -13.89
CA GLY A 398 7.50 -6.79 -14.22
C GLY A 398 6.40 -6.83 -13.17
N PHE A 399 5.61 -5.76 -13.05
CA PHE A 399 4.34 -5.80 -12.35
C PHE A 399 3.31 -6.63 -13.12
N HIS A 400 2.38 -7.25 -12.41
CA HIS A 400 1.30 -7.98 -13.05
C HIS A 400 0.42 -7.03 -13.88
N PRO A 401 0.01 -7.38 -15.11
CA PRO A 401 -0.74 -6.49 -15.99
C PRO A 401 -2.01 -5.89 -15.38
N TYR A 402 -2.76 -6.68 -14.59
CA TYR A 402 -3.95 -6.21 -13.87
C TYR A 402 -3.70 -5.05 -12.90
N HIS A 403 -2.45 -4.86 -12.43
CA HIS A 403 -2.10 -3.77 -11.51
C HIS A 403 -2.41 -2.39 -12.11
N ALA A 404 -2.24 -2.19 -13.42
CA ALA A 404 -2.56 -0.93 -14.09
C ALA A 404 -4.05 -0.56 -13.96
N PHE A 405 -4.94 -1.54 -14.08
CA PHE A 405 -6.40 -1.36 -14.00
C PHE A 405 -6.87 -1.04 -12.58
N SER A 406 -6.22 -1.66 -11.57
CA SER A 406 -6.39 -1.28 -10.17
C SER A 406 -5.99 0.19 -9.93
N MET A 407 -4.86 0.63 -10.52
CA MET A 407 -4.42 2.03 -10.40
C MET A 407 -5.38 2.99 -11.07
N MET A 408 -5.93 2.65 -12.25
CA MET A 408 -6.94 3.48 -12.94
C MET A 408 -8.25 3.56 -12.16
N SER A 409 -8.71 2.43 -11.59
CA SER A 409 -9.90 2.39 -10.73
C SER A 409 -9.73 3.36 -9.56
N CYS A 410 -8.62 3.28 -8.83
CA CYS A 410 -8.34 4.24 -7.77
C CYS A 410 -8.17 5.67 -8.30
N GLY A 411 -7.48 5.83 -9.43
CA GLY A 411 -7.11 7.10 -10.04
C GLY A 411 -8.31 8.00 -10.37
N HIS A 412 -9.45 7.41 -10.70
CA HIS A 412 -10.67 8.19 -10.96
C HIS A 412 -11.17 9.00 -9.77
N LEU A 413 -10.83 8.59 -8.54
CA LEU A 413 -11.38 9.21 -7.33
C LEU A 413 -10.93 10.66 -7.15
N ALA A 414 -9.74 11.04 -7.65
CA ALA A 414 -9.35 12.43 -7.68
C ALA A 414 -10.32 13.27 -8.52
N GLU A 415 -10.68 12.79 -9.72
CA GLU A 415 -11.62 13.48 -10.61
C GLU A 415 -13.04 13.50 -10.01
N LYS A 416 -13.49 12.39 -9.43
CA LYS A 416 -14.80 12.28 -8.77
C LYS A 416 -14.96 13.28 -7.61
N HIS A 417 -13.88 13.61 -6.89
CA HIS A 417 -13.94 14.36 -5.63
C HIS A 417 -13.32 15.76 -5.68
N CYS A 418 -12.77 16.19 -6.80
CA CYS A 418 -12.17 17.51 -6.99
C CYS A 418 -12.81 18.23 -8.20
N SER A 419 -13.02 19.54 -8.10
CA SER A 419 -13.52 20.34 -9.23
C SER A 419 -12.47 20.57 -10.32
N ALA A 420 -11.20 20.51 -9.96
CA ALA A 420 -10.08 20.53 -10.89
C ALA A 420 -8.83 19.92 -10.25
N ILE A 421 -7.97 19.35 -11.09
CA ILE A 421 -6.67 18.81 -10.70
C ILE A 421 -5.60 19.38 -11.62
N TYR A 422 -4.54 19.95 -11.04
CA TYR A 422 -3.46 20.58 -11.78
C TYR A 422 -2.16 19.80 -11.60
N CYS A 423 -1.54 19.42 -12.72
CA CYS A 423 -0.16 18.96 -12.81
C CYS A 423 0.72 20.15 -13.21
N VAL A 424 1.59 20.58 -12.29
CA VAL A 424 2.52 21.69 -12.48
C VAL A 424 3.88 21.16 -12.91
N GLY A 425 4.45 21.76 -13.95
CA GLY A 425 5.81 21.46 -14.41
C GLY A 425 5.94 20.19 -15.26
N ALA A 426 4.86 19.63 -15.81
CA ALA A 426 5.00 18.49 -16.71
C ALA A 426 5.89 18.84 -17.92
N TYR A 427 6.94 18.07 -18.16
CA TYR A 427 7.81 18.20 -19.34
C TYR A 427 7.06 17.80 -20.62
N GLU A 428 6.22 16.77 -20.53
CA GLU A 428 5.36 16.33 -21.61
C GLU A 428 3.88 16.46 -21.19
N PRO A 429 3.34 17.68 -21.17
CA PRO A 429 2.03 17.96 -20.58
C PRO A 429 0.86 17.29 -21.32
N GLY A 430 1.10 16.72 -22.51
CA GLY A 430 0.14 15.86 -23.21
C GLY A 430 -0.24 14.62 -22.39
N PHE A 431 0.74 13.94 -21.78
CA PHE A 431 0.49 12.76 -20.94
C PHE A 431 -0.35 13.08 -19.71
N ALA A 432 -0.05 14.21 -19.06
CA ALA A 432 -0.84 14.68 -17.93
C ALA A 432 -2.29 15.03 -18.36
N ARG A 433 -2.46 15.75 -19.47
CA ARG A 433 -3.80 16.09 -19.98
C ARG A 433 -4.61 14.85 -20.38
N GLY A 434 -3.96 13.83 -20.92
CA GLY A 434 -4.62 12.57 -21.27
C GLY A 434 -5.25 11.85 -20.08
N MET A 435 -4.76 12.10 -18.86
CA MET A 435 -5.34 11.59 -17.61
C MET A 435 -6.37 12.54 -16.96
N GLY A 436 -6.80 13.59 -17.66
CA GLY A 436 -7.78 14.56 -17.16
C GLY A 436 -7.18 15.73 -16.37
N PHE A 437 -5.85 15.85 -16.26
CA PHE A 437 -5.24 16.98 -15.55
C PHE A 437 -5.24 18.26 -16.37
N LYS A 438 -5.38 19.39 -15.67
CA LYS A 438 -4.97 20.70 -16.20
C LYS A 438 -3.45 20.84 -16.01
N THR A 439 -2.77 21.49 -16.96
CA THR A 439 -1.32 21.67 -16.91
C THR A 439 -0.95 23.15 -16.82
N ARG A 440 0.01 23.49 -15.96
CA ARG A 440 0.56 24.85 -15.79
C ARG A 440 2.06 24.80 -15.57
N SER A 441 2.76 25.90 -15.87
CA SER A 441 4.22 25.96 -15.73
C SER A 441 4.67 26.09 -14.27
N SER A 442 3.84 26.73 -13.44
CA SER A 442 4.16 27.07 -12.05
C SER A 442 2.94 26.93 -11.11
N PHE A 443 3.22 26.81 -9.80
CA PHE A 443 2.18 26.83 -8.78
C PHE A 443 1.38 28.14 -8.78
N ALA A 444 2.03 29.28 -9.10
CA ALA A 444 1.36 30.58 -9.16
C ALA A 444 0.28 30.62 -10.25
N GLU A 445 0.57 30.14 -11.45
CA GLU A 445 -0.41 30.05 -12.54
C GLU A 445 -1.55 29.08 -12.20
N ALA A 446 -1.23 27.93 -11.59
CA ALA A 446 -2.24 26.96 -11.17
C ALA A 446 -3.18 27.54 -10.10
N LEU A 447 -2.64 28.25 -9.11
CA LEU A 447 -3.41 28.95 -8.08
C LEU A 447 -4.30 30.04 -8.68
N GLN A 448 -3.80 30.82 -9.62
CA GLN A 448 -4.59 31.84 -10.32
C GLN A 448 -5.76 31.18 -11.08
N ASP A 449 -5.50 30.10 -11.81
CA ASP A 449 -6.55 29.39 -12.56
C ASP A 449 -7.57 28.71 -11.65
N ALA A 450 -7.12 28.20 -10.49
CA ALA A 450 -7.97 27.56 -9.49
C ALA A 450 -9.05 28.51 -8.95
N THR A 451 -8.83 29.82 -8.97
CA THR A 451 -9.83 30.82 -8.52
C THR A 451 -11.18 30.71 -9.25
N LYS A 452 -11.20 30.13 -10.45
CA LYS A 452 -12.42 29.84 -11.22
C LYS A 452 -13.35 28.85 -10.51
N TYR A 453 -12.82 28.01 -9.62
CA TYR A 453 -13.56 26.95 -8.93
C TYR A 453 -13.78 27.25 -7.44
N VAL A 454 -12.81 27.91 -6.79
CA VAL A 454 -12.79 28.11 -5.34
C VAL A 454 -12.81 29.58 -4.90
N GLY A 455 -12.95 30.52 -5.85
CA GLY A 455 -12.95 31.95 -5.57
C GLY A 455 -11.56 32.56 -5.36
N SER A 456 -11.51 33.86 -5.05
CA SER A 456 -10.26 34.64 -4.98
C SER A 456 -9.48 34.46 -3.67
N SER A 457 -10.11 33.90 -2.63
CA SER A 457 -9.50 33.73 -1.32
C SER A 457 -9.62 32.32 -0.74
N PRO A 458 -9.07 31.30 -1.43
CA PRO A 458 -9.14 29.91 -0.97
C PRO A 458 -8.24 29.65 0.25
N ARG A 459 -8.69 28.79 1.16
CA ARG A 459 -7.81 28.17 2.17
C ARG A 459 -7.00 27.04 1.55
N ILE A 460 -5.71 26.99 1.88
CA ILE A 460 -4.75 26.07 1.27
C ILE A 460 -4.20 25.11 2.32
N LEU A 461 -4.26 23.82 2.02
CA LEU A 461 -3.52 22.77 2.72
C LEU A 461 -2.26 22.44 1.92
N ALA A 462 -1.09 22.76 2.46
CA ALA A 462 0.20 22.47 1.86
C ALA A 462 0.85 21.25 2.52
N LEU A 463 1.20 20.24 1.72
CA LEU A 463 1.74 18.95 2.15
C LEU A 463 3.12 18.68 1.52
N PRO A 464 4.20 19.34 1.97
CA PRO A 464 5.55 18.93 1.59
C PRO A 464 5.90 17.56 2.20
N LEU A 465 6.85 16.83 1.62
CA LEU A 465 7.26 15.49 2.06
C LEU A 465 6.16 14.42 1.97
N THR A 466 5.08 14.68 1.21
CA THR A 466 3.90 13.81 1.08
C THR A 466 4.25 12.35 0.76
N PHE A 467 5.21 12.12 -0.14
CA PHE A 467 5.64 10.78 -0.56
C PHE A 467 7.03 10.40 -0.03
N LYS A 468 7.58 11.18 0.90
CA LYS A 468 8.85 10.91 1.60
C LYS A 468 8.64 10.47 3.05
N THR A 469 7.44 10.67 3.59
CA THR A 469 7.03 10.31 4.95
C THR A 469 5.83 9.35 4.90
N ALA A 470 5.61 8.58 5.97
CA ALA A 470 4.43 7.72 6.03
C ALA A 470 3.15 8.59 6.10
N ALA A 471 2.19 8.32 5.23
CA ALA A 471 0.98 9.14 5.12
C ALA A 471 0.07 9.03 6.37
N VAL A 472 -0.68 10.10 6.65
CA VAL A 472 -1.73 10.17 7.69
C VAL A 472 -3.10 10.43 7.08
N HIS A 473 -4.15 10.40 7.89
CA HIS A 473 -5.51 10.81 7.59
C HIS A 473 -5.81 12.05 8.43
N LEU A 474 -5.86 13.21 7.79
CA LEU A 474 -6.15 14.45 8.49
C LEU A 474 -7.64 14.50 8.85
N CYS A 475 -7.91 14.92 10.08
CA CYS A 475 -9.24 15.07 10.65
C CYS A 475 -9.48 16.52 11.07
N MET A 476 -10.77 16.86 11.24
CA MET A 476 -11.16 18.12 11.85
C MET A 476 -10.74 18.12 13.33
N LYS A 477 -10.43 19.29 13.90
CA LYS A 477 -10.07 19.39 15.32
C LYS A 477 -11.17 18.89 16.26
N ASP A 478 -12.43 19.08 15.87
CA ASP A 478 -13.60 18.77 16.70
C ASP A 478 -14.16 17.35 16.48
N GLY A 479 -13.53 16.51 15.64
CA GLY A 479 -14.01 15.13 15.43
C GLY A 479 -13.43 14.41 14.21
N ARG A 480 -13.70 13.09 14.17
CA ARG A 480 -13.34 12.17 13.06
C ARG A 480 -14.40 12.07 11.99
#